data_AF-A0A067M1L9-F1
#
_entry.id   AF-A0A067M1L9-F1
#
_cell.length_a   1.000
_cell.length_b   1.000
_cell.length_c   1.000
_cell.angle_alpha   90.00
_cell.angle_beta   90.00
_cell.angle_gamma   90.00
#
_symmetry.space_group_name_H-M   'P 1'
#
loop_
_entity.id
_entity.type
_entity.pdbx_description
1 polymer ?
#
loop_
_entity_poly.entity_id
_entity_poly.type
_entity_poly.pdbx_seq_one_letter_code
_entity_poly.pdbx_strand_id
1 'polypeptide(L)' 'FLTATKSITSKLHIGIDGWSSPNTISFLGVMLHFHHKGAMHHLILDFLPMTKSHTGVELTKEIAKCL' A
#
# COMPACT_ATOMS: atom_id res chain seq x y z
N PHE A 1 -2.24 11.43 6.22
CA PHE A 1 -3.26 10.37 6.03
C PHE A 1 -3.29 9.37 7.19
N LEU A 2 -2.15 8.81 7.63
CA LEU A 2 -2.07 7.87 8.77
C LEU A 2 -2.61 8.40 10.12
N THR A 3 -2.70 9.72 10.30
CA THR A 3 -3.24 10.32 11.53
C THR A 3 -4.72 10.02 11.74
N ALA A 4 -5.50 9.86 10.67
CA ALA A 4 -6.94 9.56 10.75
C ALA A 4 -7.23 8.10 11.13
N THR A 5 -6.27 7.20 10.92
CA THR A 5 -6.44 5.76 11.17
C THR A 5 -5.94 5.31 12.54
N LYS A 6 -5.17 6.14 13.27
CA LYS A 6 -4.71 5.85 14.64
C LYS A 6 -5.84 5.59 15.63
N SER A 7 -7.03 6.13 15.41
CA SER A 7 -8.21 5.95 16.26
C SER A 7 -9.11 4.79 15.83
N ILE A 8 -8.75 4.07 14.77
CA ILE A 8 -9.54 2.97 14.24
C ILE A 8 -9.20 1.70 15.02
N THR A 9 -10.20 1.15 15.71
CA THR A 9 -10.08 -0.09 16.49
C THR A 9 -10.35 -1.35 15.67
N SER A 10 -10.73 -1.22 14.40
CA SER A 10 -10.96 -2.34 13.50
C SER A 10 -9.64 -2.93 12.99
N LYS A 11 -9.72 -4.13 12.42
CA LYS A 11 -8.60 -4.71 11.67
C LYS A 11 -8.24 -3.82 10.48
N LEU A 12 -6.94 -3.70 10.24
CA LEU A 12 -6.37 -3.04 9.08
C LEU A 12 -5.83 -4.12 8.14
N HIS A 13 -6.10 -4.00 6.85
CA HIS A 13 -5.57 -4.87 5.81
C HIS A 13 -4.79 -4.04 4.81
N ILE A 14 -3.52 -4.37 4.61
CA ILE A 14 -2.67 -3.72 3.60
C ILE A 14 -2.74 -4.53 2.31
N GLY A 15 -3.32 -3.96 1.27
CA GLY A 15 -3.28 -4.47 -0.09
C GLY A 15 -2.03 -3.97 -0.79
N ILE A 16 -1.33 -4.87 -1.49
CA ILE A 16 -0.13 -4.56 -2.25
C ILE A 16 -0.36 -5.04 -3.68
N ASP A 17 -0.19 -4.15 -4.65
CA ASP A 17 -0.27 -4.47 -6.07
C ASP A 17 1.01 -4.03 -6.78
N GLY A 18 1.69 -4.96 -7.43
CA GLY A 18 2.93 -4.71 -8.15
C GLY A 18 2.80 -5.16 -9.59
N TRP A 19 2.93 -4.23 -10.55
CA TRP A 19 2.82 -4.51 -11.98
C TRP A 19 3.94 -3.84 -12.76
N SER A 20 4.23 -4.40 -13.94
CA SER A 20 5.04 -3.73 -14.96
C SER A 20 4.10 -3.12 -15.99
N SER A 21 4.21 -1.82 -16.19
CA SER A 21 3.42 -1.11 -17.18
C SER A 21 3.94 -1.36 -18.61
N PRO A 22 3.14 -1.06 -19.66
CA PRO A 22 3.54 -1.31 -21.04
C PRO A 22 4.82 -0.59 -21.50
N ASN A 23 5.22 0.47 -20.80
CA ASN A 23 6.46 1.21 -21.08
C ASN A 23 7.67 0.66 -20.27
N THR A 24 7.56 -0.54 -19.72
CA THR A 24 8.62 -1.23 -18.95
C THR A 24 8.96 -0.56 -17.62
N ILE A 25 8.15 0.40 -17.15
CA ILE A 25 8.26 0.91 -15.78
C ILE A 25 7.50 -0.03 -14.84
N SER A 26 8.19 -0.50 -13.82
CA SER A 26 7.57 -1.26 -12.73
C SER A 26 7.00 -0.31 -11.68
N PHE A 27 5.85 -0.66 -11.11
CA PHE A 27 5.16 0.12 -10.09
C PHE A 27 4.79 -0.74 -8.90
N LEU A 28 4.67 -0.09 -7.75
CA LEU A 28 4.15 -0.65 -6.52
C LEU A 28 3.06 0.28 -5.98
N GLY A 29 1.83 -0.25 -5.89
CA GLY A 29 0.70 0.37 -5.20
C GLY A 29 0.53 -0.23 -3.82
N VAL A 30 0.38 0.62 -2.80
CA VAL A 30 0.12 0.23 -1.42
C VAL A 30 -1.21 0.84 -0.98
N MET A 31 -2.15 0.00 -0.59
CA MET A 31 -3.49 0.40 -0.16
C MET A 31 -3.81 -0.10 1.24
N LEU A 32 -4.54 0.70 2.01
CA LEU A 32 -5.09 0.33 3.30
C LEU A 32 -6.60 0.13 3.17
N HIS A 33 -7.07 -1.04 3.58
CA HIS A 33 -8.48 -1.39 3.70
C HIS A 33 -8.84 -1.54 5.18
N PHE A 34 -9.97 -0.97 5.59
CA PHE A 34 -10.46 -1.10 6.95
C PHE A 34 -11.99 -0.96 7.01
N HIS A 35 -12.58 -1.45 8.10
CA HIS A 35 -14.01 -1.33 8.33
C HIS A 35 -14.28 -0.31 9.43
N HIS A 36 -15.08 0.72 9.14
CA HIS A 36 -15.43 1.75 10.13
C HIS A 36 -16.90 2.14 9.99
N LYS A 37 -17.62 2.14 11.12
CA LYS A 37 -19.04 2.53 11.21
C LYS A 37 -19.95 1.81 10.20
N GLY A 38 -19.79 0.49 10.06
CA GLY A 38 -20.66 -0.32 9.19
C GLY A 38 -20.32 -0.21 7.70
N ALA A 39 -19.21 0.43 7.33
CA ALA A 39 -18.78 0.56 5.95
C ALA A 39 -17.32 0.13 5.78
N MET A 40 -17.01 -0.42 4.61
CA MET A 40 -15.64 -0.67 4.16
C MET A 40 -15.06 0.61 3.58
N HIS A 41 -13.86 0.97 4.01
CA HIS A 41 -13.09 2.11 3.55
C HIS A 41 -11.79 1.62 2.93
N HIS A 42 -11.27 2.40 1.99
CA HIS A 42 -9.97 2.17 1.38
C HIS A 42 -9.22 3.50 1.21
N LEU A 43 -7.90 3.45 1.36
CA LEU A 43 -7.00 4.58 1.16
C LEU A 43 -5.78 4.11 0.37
N ILE A 44 -5.39 4.88 -0.65
CA ILE A 44 -4.08 4.70 -1.28
C ILE A 44 -3.05 5.31 -0.34
N LEU A 45 -2.15 4.49 0.19
CA LEU A 45 -1.05 4.93 1.05
C LEU A 45 0.11 5.45 0.20
N ASP A 46 0.46 4.72 -0.86
CA ASP A 46 1.52 5.11 -1.77
C ASP A 46 1.33 4.48 -3.16
N PHE A 47 1.92 5.13 -4.16
CA PHE A 47 2.01 4.69 -5.55
C PHE A 47 3.37 5.14 -6.07
N LEU A 48 4.32 4.21 -6.17
CA LEU A 48 5.70 4.54 -6.51
C LEU A 48 6.25 3.69 -7.67
N PRO A 49 7.07 4.28 -8.55
CA PRO A 49 7.83 3.52 -9.53
C PRO A 49 8.96 2.74 -8.83
N MET A 50 9.12 1.49 -9.21
CA MET A 50 10.16 0.59 -8.72
C MET A 50 11.35 0.64 -9.66
N THR A 51 12.50 1.06 -9.12
CA THR A 51 13.78 1.07 -9.85
C THR A 51 14.56 -0.24 -9.70
N LYS A 52 14.07 -1.14 -8.83
CA LYS A 52 14.66 -2.44 -8.52
C LYS A 52 13.65 -3.55 -8.74
N SER A 53 14.15 -4.77 -8.95
CA SER A 53 13.33 -5.97 -9.11
C SER A 53 12.43 -6.21 -7.90
N HIS A 54 11.22 -6.74 -8.14
CA HIS A 54 10.21 -7.08 -7.14
C HIS A 54 10.58 -8.32 -6.33
N THR A 55 11.71 -8.26 -5.62
CA THR A 55 12.10 -9.27 -4.64
C THR A 55 11.41 -8.98 -3.31
N GLY A 56 11.19 -10.01 -2.48
CA GLY A 56 10.58 -9.81 -1.16
C GLY A 56 11.32 -8.80 -0.28
N VAL A 57 12.66 -8.72 -0.40
CA VAL A 57 13.49 -7.78 0.35
C VAL A 57 13.23 -6.33 -0.08
N GLU A 58 13.25 -6.05 -1.39
CA GLU A 58 13.05 -4.68 -1.88
C GLU A 58 11.59 -4.23 -1.69
N LEU A 59 10.61 -5.12 -1.90
CA LEU A 59 9.21 -4.81 -1.61
C LEU A 59 9.01 -4.46 -0.13
N THR A 60 9.55 -5.26 0.78
CA THR A 60 9.44 -5.00 2.23
C THR A 60 10.05 -3.65 2.60
N LYS A 61 11.20 -3.29 2.01
CA LYS A 61 11.85 -2.00 2.24
C LYS A 61 10.99 -0.83 1.81
N GLU A 62 10.38 -0.89 0.63
CA GLU A 62 9.52 0.20 0.15
C GLU A 62 8.21 0.27 0.95
N ILE A 63 7.55 -0.86 1.22
CA ILE A 63 6.33 -0.89 2.04
C ILE A 63 6.57 -0.32 3.45
N ALA A 64 7.71 -0.64 4.06
CA ALA A 64 8.06 -0.12 5.39
C ALA A 64 8.24 1.41 5.43
N LYS A 65 8.48 2.08 4.30
CA LYS A 65 8.53 3.56 4.25
C LYS A 65 7.14 4.18 4.19
N CYS A 66 6.14 3.43 3.73
CA CYS A 66 4.76 3.90 3.55
C CYS A 66 3.92 3.79 4.85
N LEU A 67 4.37 2.99 5.82
CA LEU A 67 3.70 2.70 7.09
C LEU A 67 4.29 3.51 8.24
#